data_AF-A0A2P8AB30-F1
#
_entry.id   AF-A0A2P8AB30-F1
#
_cell.length_a   1.000
_cell.length_b   1.000
_cell.length_c   1.000
_cell.angle_alpha   90.00
_cell.angle_beta   90.00
_cell.angle_gamma   90.00
#
_symmetry.space_group_name_H-M   'P 1'
#
loop_
_entity.id
_entity.type
_entity.pdbx_description
1 polymer ?
#
loop_
_entity_poly.entity_id
_entity_poly.type
_entity_poly.pdbx_seq_one_letter_code
_entity_poly.pdbx_strand_id
1 'polypeptide(L)'
;MAAGGAAGLQRAPEPRPTPSAARTADELVAEVRADGGTVVATGGCFDILHAGHLATLQAARRLGDCLVVCLNSDRSVRSLKGPERPVHPEQDRARLLAALDCVDAVVVFDEPTPHQVLARLRPDVWVKGGDYAGDGAPELPEAELVRRWGGRVVTVPFLAGRSTTGTISAARQRGLHLVKGAV
;
A
#
# COMPACT_ATOMS: atom_id res chain seq x y z
N MET A 1 -28.86 16.00 -14.43
CA MET A 1 -28.75 14.57 -14.81
C MET A 1 -27.99 14.50 -16.13
N ALA A 2 -26.66 14.37 -16.09
CA ALA A 2 -25.84 14.29 -17.29
C ALA A 2 -25.24 12.89 -17.37
N ALA A 3 -25.74 12.10 -18.31
CA ALA A 3 -25.17 10.81 -18.69
C ALA A 3 -23.90 11.06 -19.51
N GLY A 4 -22.75 10.64 -18.99
CA GLY A 4 -21.48 10.61 -19.73
C GLY A 4 -21.08 9.16 -19.95
N GLY A 5 -21.58 8.55 -21.03
CA GLY A 5 -21.17 7.21 -21.46
C GLY A 5 -19.78 7.27 -22.12
N ALA A 6 -18.88 6.38 -21.72
CA ALA A 6 -17.60 6.18 -22.39
C ALA A 6 -17.81 5.40 -23.70
N ALA A 7 -18.09 6.11 -24.79
CA ALA A 7 -18.05 5.55 -26.13
C ALA A 7 -16.63 5.70 -26.70
N GLY A 8 -15.93 4.58 -26.86
CA GLY A 8 -14.72 4.47 -27.68
C GLY A 8 -13.41 4.41 -26.90
N LEU A 9 -13.03 3.22 -26.45
CA LEU A 9 -11.62 2.89 -26.21
C LEU A 9 -11.26 1.67 -27.05
N GLN A 10 -10.33 1.90 -27.97
CA GLN A 10 -9.75 0.95 -28.90
C GLN A 10 -9.00 -0.15 -28.13
N ARG A 11 -9.13 -1.38 -28.65
CA ARG A 11 -8.48 -2.65 -28.26
C ARG A 11 -7.80 -2.63 -26.89
N ALA A 12 -8.51 -3.16 -25.90
CA ALA A 12 -7.99 -3.42 -24.57
C ALA A 12 -6.65 -4.19 -24.66
N PRO A 13 -5.67 -3.89 -23.78
CA PRO A 13 -4.53 -4.78 -23.58
C PRO A 13 -5.05 -6.20 -23.32
N GLU A 14 -4.32 -7.23 -23.80
CA GLU A 14 -4.65 -8.63 -23.54
C GLU A 14 -5.09 -8.79 -22.08
N PRO A 15 -6.28 -9.35 -21.81
CA PRO A 15 -6.74 -9.51 -20.46
C PRO A 15 -5.69 -10.36 -19.72
N ARG A 16 -5.08 -9.79 -18.68
CA ARG A 16 -4.40 -10.61 -17.66
C ARG A 16 -5.37 -11.74 -17.30
N PRO A 17 -4.90 -12.99 -17.18
CA PRO A 17 -5.76 -14.10 -16.82
C PRO A 17 -6.63 -13.66 -15.65
N THR A 18 -7.95 -13.69 -15.85
CA THR A 18 -8.91 -13.44 -14.79
C THR A 18 -8.52 -14.33 -13.62
N PRO A 19 -8.40 -13.80 -12.39
CA PRO A 19 -8.05 -14.63 -11.25
C PRO A 19 -9.15 -15.69 -11.09
N SER A 20 -8.86 -16.88 -11.61
CA SER A 20 -9.38 -18.14 -11.12
C SER A 20 -9.39 -18.05 -9.60
N ALA A 21 -10.57 -18.18 -8.98
CA ALA A 21 -10.81 -18.13 -7.53
C ALA A 21 -9.82 -17.23 -6.77
N ALA A 22 -10.13 -15.93 -6.62
CA ALA A 22 -9.32 -14.89 -5.96
C ALA A 22 -8.13 -15.44 -5.13
N ARG A 23 -7.00 -15.62 -5.82
CA ARG A 23 -5.78 -16.18 -5.24
C ARG A 23 -5.37 -15.40 -3.99
N THR A 24 -5.11 -16.11 -2.91
CA THR A 24 -4.65 -15.52 -1.65
C THR A 24 -3.19 -15.07 -1.77
N ALA A 25 -2.75 -14.19 -0.86
CA ALA A 25 -1.35 -13.79 -0.84
C ALA A 25 -0.39 -14.95 -0.50
N ASP A 26 -0.80 -15.94 0.30
CA ASP A 26 0.04 -17.10 0.61
C ASP A 26 0.22 -17.99 -0.62
N GLU A 27 -0.86 -18.22 -1.37
CA GLU A 27 -0.78 -18.90 -2.67
C GLU A 27 0.07 -18.09 -3.67
N LEU A 28 -0.04 -16.76 -3.66
CA LEU A 28 0.83 -15.88 -4.44
C LEU A 28 2.31 -16.13 -4.14
N VAL A 29 2.66 -16.04 -2.87
CA VAL A 29 4.01 -16.21 -2.37
C VAL A 29 4.52 -17.63 -2.63
N ALA A 30 3.68 -18.65 -2.47
CA ALA A 30 4.06 -20.04 -2.66
C ALA A 30 4.46 -20.33 -4.12
N GLU A 31 3.65 -19.93 -5.11
CA GLU A 31 4.02 -20.22 -6.52
C GLU A 31 5.21 -19.37 -6.97
N VAL A 32 5.28 -18.09 -6.59
CA VAL A 32 6.44 -17.25 -6.96
C VAL A 32 7.74 -17.87 -6.44
N ARG A 33 7.74 -18.43 -5.22
CA ARG A 33 8.89 -19.16 -4.69
C ARG A 33 9.15 -20.49 -5.38
N ALA A 34 8.09 -21.23 -5.73
CA ALA A 34 8.24 -22.49 -6.46
C ALA A 34 8.93 -22.27 -7.82
N ASP A 35 8.70 -21.10 -8.43
CA ASP A 35 9.33 -20.66 -9.68
C ASP A 35 10.72 -20.03 -9.48
N GLY A 36 11.22 -19.94 -8.24
CA GLY A 36 12.50 -19.32 -7.91
C GLY A 36 12.49 -17.79 -7.95
N GLY A 37 11.31 -17.17 -7.97
CA GLY A 37 11.11 -15.73 -7.98
C GLY A 37 11.28 -15.05 -6.62
N THR A 38 11.40 -13.73 -6.65
CA THR A 38 11.59 -12.84 -5.51
C THR A 38 10.27 -12.24 -5.05
N VAL A 39 9.93 -12.45 -3.78
CA VAL A 39 8.74 -11.89 -3.13
C VAL A 39 9.08 -10.55 -2.49
N VAL A 40 8.43 -9.49 -2.96
CA VAL A 40 8.50 -8.16 -2.35
C VAL A 40 7.27 -7.93 -1.50
N ALA A 41 7.45 -7.34 -0.32
CA ALA A 41 6.34 -6.81 0.47
C ALA A 41 6.57 -5.36 0.89
N THR A 42 5.48 -4.63 1.08
CA THR A 42 5.47 -3.31 1.72
C THR A 42 4.21 -3.18 2.57
N GLY A 43 4.10 -2.15 3.41
CA GLY A 43 2.91 -2.01 4.23
C GLY A 43 2.64 -0.59 4.71
N GLY A 44 1.40 -0.40 5.16
CA GLY A 44 0.92 0.88 5.66
C GLY A 44 -0.60 0.97 5.69
N CYS A 45 -1.11 2.12 6.09
CA CYS A 45 -2.55 2.34 6.20
C CYS A 45 -3.22 2.59 4.83
N PHE A 46 -2.52 3.25 3.90
CA PHE A 46 -3.03 3.64 2.58
C PHE A 46 -4.43 4.28 2.62
N ASP A 47 -4.65 5.18 3.58
CA ASP A 47 -5.98 5.72 3.88
C ASP A 47 -6.55 6.51 2.68
N ILE A 48 -5.95 7.67 2.37
CA ILE A 48 -6.23 8.38 1.10
C ILE A 48 -5.01 8.19 0.21
N LEU A 49 -5.20 7.46 -0.89
CA LEU A 49 -4.18 7.24 -1.89
C LEU A 49 -3.78 8.56 -2.57
N HIS A 50 -2.48 8.69 -2.86
CA HIS A 50 -1.92 9.81 -3.58
C HIS A 50 -0.70 9.33 -4.37
N ALA A 51 -0.18 10.18 -5.27
CA ALA A 51 0.93 9.82 -6.14
C ALA A 51 2.20 9.38 -5.38
N GLY A 52 2.41 9.85 -4.14
CA GLY A 52 3.47 9.35 -3.26
C GLY A 52 3.37 7.84 -3.00
N HIS A 53 2.18 7.34 -2.61
CA HIS A 53 1.95 5.90 -2.43
C HIS A 53 2.19 5.15 -3.75
N LEU A 54 1.65 5.65 -4.86
CA LEU A 54 1.81 5.00 -6.16
C LEU A 54 3.29 4.89 -6.56
N ALA A 55 4.08 5.94 -6.39
CA ALA A 55 5.51 5.93 -6.69
C ALA A 55 6.27 4.91 -5.81
N THR A 56 5.96 4.85 -4.51
CA THR A 56 6.53 3.85 -3.60
C THR A 56 6.16 2.43 -3.99
N LEU A 57 4.89 2.16 -4.29
CA LEU A 57 4.41 0.84 -4.72
C LEU A 57 5.06 0.40 -6.04
N GLN A 58 5.13 1.30 -7.03
CA GLN A 58 5.83 1.03 -8.29
C GLN A 58 7.32 0.77 -8.09
N ALA A 59 7.97 1.52 -7.19
CA ALA A 59 9.37 1.27 -6.84
C ALA A 59 9.57 -0.08 -6.16
N ALA A 60 8.68 -0.46 -5.24
CA ALA A 60 8.69 -1.76 -4.60
C ALA A 60 8.50 -2.89 -5.62
N ARG A 61 7.53 -2.76 -6.52
CA ARG A 61 7.23 -3.78 -7.54
C ARG A 61 8.40 -4.10 -8.46
N ARG A 62 9.31 -3.15 -8.70
CA ARG A 62 10.52 -3.35 -9.52
C ARG A 62 11.62 -4.14 -8.84
N LEU A 63 11.49 -4.45 -7.55
CA LEU A 63 12.52 -5.15 -6.77
C LEU A 63 12.37 -6.68 -6.75
N GLY A 64 11.35 -7.22 -7.43
CA GLY A 64 11.12 -8.65 -7.51
C GLY A 64 9.98 -9.02 -8.45
N ASP A 65 9.50 -10.25 -8.31
CA ASP A 65 8.57 -10.89 -9.24
C ASP A 65 7.10 -10.71 -8.84
N CYS A 66 6.84 -10.44 -7.55
CA CYS A 66 5.54 -10.01 -7.08
C CYS A 66 5.64 -8.95 -5.96
N LEU A 67 4.58 -8.16 -5.78
CA LEU A 67 4.38 -7.23 -4.68
C LEU A 67 3.15 -7.60 -3.86
N VAL A 68 3.37 -7.91 -2.58
CA VAL A 68 2.31 -8.05 -1.57
C VAL A 68 2.23 -6.79 -0.71
N VAL A 69 1.04 -6.20 -0.60
CA VAL A 69 0.80 -5.04 0.27
C VAL A 69 0.16 -5.49 1.57
N CYS A 70 0.88 -5.33 2.68
CA CYS A 70 0.39 -5.52 4.05
C CYS A 70 -0.38 -4.26 4.49
N LEU A 71 -1.71 -4.33 4.47
CA LEU A 71 -2.63 -3.25 4.79
C LEU A 71 -3.03 -3.31 6.27
N ASN A 72 -2.86 -2.21 7.01
CA ASN A 72 -3.42 -2.11 8.36
C ASN A 72 -4.96 -2.15 8.31
N SER A 73 -5.57 -2.96 9.18
CA SER A 73 -7.02 -2.98 9.40
C SER A 73 -7.54 -1.65 9.97
N ASP A 74 -8.85 -1.45 9.96
CA ASP A 74 -9.48 -0.28 10.56
C ASP A 74 -9.16 -0.19 12.06
N ARG A 75 -9.11 -1.34 12.76
CA ARG A 75 -8.73 -1.44 14.17
C ARG A 75 -7.27 -1.03 14.39
N SER A 76 -6.37 -1.53 13.55
CA SER A 76 -4.93 -1.22 13.61
C SER A 76 -4.71 0.29 13.38
N VAL A 77 -5.35 0.87 12.35
CA VAL A 77 -5.26 2.29 12.05
C VAL A 77 -5.84 3.17 13.16
N ARG A 78 -7.00 2.83 13.73
CA ARG A 78 -7.60 3.58 14.86
C ARG A 78 -6.66 3.62 16.07
N SER A 79 -6.02 2.49 16.38
CA SER A 79 -5.05 2.41 17.48
C SER A 79 -3.82 3.29 17.23
N LEU A 80 -3.35 3.37 15.99
CA LEU A 80 -2.15 4.12 15.61
C LEU A 80 -2.38 5.62 15.43
N LYS A 81 -3.53 6.01 14.90
CA LYS A 81 -3.80 7.38 14.41
C LYS A 81 -4.98 8.07 15.10
N GLY A 82 -5.67 7.39 16.01
CA GLY A 82 -6.83 7.90 16.73
C GLY A 82 -8.17 7.56 16.07
N PRO A 83 -9.29 7.87 16.74
CA PRO A 83 -10.62 7.38 16.38
C PRO A 83 -11.18 7.95 15.08
N GLU A 84 -10.69 9.10 14.61
CA GLU A 84 -11.10 9.72 13.33
C GLU A 84 -10.46 9.06 12.09
N ARG A 85 -9.62 8.04 12.29
CA ARG A 85 -8.91 7.34 11.20
C ARG A 85 -9.20 5.83 11.26
N PRO A 86 -9.26 5.13 10.12
CA PRO A 86 -9.10 5.64 8.76
C PRO A 86 -10.36 6.39 8.28
N VAL A 87 -10.21 7.17 7.21
CA VAL A 87 -11.33 7.81 6.49
C VAL A 87 -12.05 6.78 5.63
N HIS A 88 -11.27 5.93 4.94
CA HIS A 88 -11.82 4.85 4.14
C HIS A 88 -11.74 3.51 4.88
N PRO A 89 -12.83 2.71 4.93
CA PRO A 89 -12.81 1.36 5.48
C PRO A 89 -11.76 0.49 4.81
N GLU A 90 -11.25 -0.52 5.53
CA GLU A 90 -10.20 -1.43 5.05
C GLU A 90 -10.56 -2.15 3.75
N GLN A 91 -11.84 -2.49 3.56
CA GLN A 91 -12.33 -3.14 2.35
C GLN A 91 -12.16 -2.24 1.12
N ASP A 92 -12.47 -0.95 1.25
CA ASP A 92 -12.32 0.03 0.16
C ASP A 92 -10.84 0.27 -0.14
N ARG A 93 -10.02 0.42 0.90
CA ARG A 93 -8.57 0.60 0.76
C ARG A 93 -7.93 -0.62 0.08
N ALA A 94 -8.31 -1.83 0.49
CA ALA A 94 -7.83 -3.08 -0.13
C ALA A 94 -8.25 -3.16 -1.59
N ARG A 95 -9.50 -2.82 -1.92
CA ARG A 95 -10.00 -2.82 -3.29
C ARG A 95 -9.27 -1.83 -4.18
N LEU A 96 -9.00 -0.62 -3.69
CA LEU A 96 -8.24 0.39 -4.41
C LEU A 96 -6.80 -0.06 -4.67
N LEU A 97 -6.14 -0.65 -3.67
CA LEU A 97 -4.78 -1.19 -3.80
C LEU A 97 -4.73 -2.34 -4.80
N ALA A 98 -5.66 -3.29 -4.73
CA ALA A 98 -5.74 -4.43 -5.64
C ALA A 98 -6.04 -4.03 -7.10
N ALA A 99 -6.60 -2.84 -7.32
CA ALA A 99 -6.82 -2.30 -8.66
C ALA A 99 -5.56 -1.66 -9.28
N LEU A 100 -4.48 -1.48 -8.52
CA LEU A 100 -3.23 -0.91 -9.04
C LEU A 100 -2.42 -2.01 -9.75
N ASP A 101 -1.99 -1.75 -10.97
CA ASP A 101 -1.25 -2.73 -11.79
C ASP A 101 0.05 -3.23 -11.17
N CYS A 102 0.62 -2.46 -10.24
CA CYS A 102 1.86 -2.80 -9.54
C CYS A 102 1.66 -3.62 -8.25
N VAL A 103 0.42 -3.93 -7.86
CA VAL A 103 0.08 -4.70 -6.66
C VAL A 103 -0.45 -6.05 -7.08
N ASP A 104 0.19 -7.13 -6.63
CA ASP A 104 -0.19 -8.50 -7.00
C ASP A 104 -1.08 -9.15 -5.93
N ALA A 105 -0.94 -8.77 -4.66
CA ALA A 105 -1.86 -9.16 -3.58
C ALA A 105 -1.93 -8.12 -2.45
N VAL A 106 -3.03 -8.15 -1.69
CA VAL A 106 -3.22 -7.34 -0.48
C VAL A 106 -3.54 -8.28 0.68
N VAL A 107 -2.88 -8.07 1.82
CA VAL A 107 -3.16 -8.79 3.08
C VAL A 107 -3.52 -7.77 4.15
N VAL A 108 -4.71 -7.91 4.73
CA VAL A 108 -5.12 -7.09 5.87
C VAL A 108 -4.60 -7.72 7.17
N PHE A 109 -4.08 -6.91 8.08
CA PHE A 109 -3.62 -7.35 9.40
C PHE A 109 -4.06 -6.40 10.52
N ASP A 110 -4.34 -6.96 11.70
CA ASP A 110 -4.88 -6.24 12.86
C ASP A 110 -3.81 -5.75 13.82
N GLU A 111 -2.65 -6.39 13.81
CA GLU A 111 -1.63 -6.19 14.81
C GLU A 111 -1.07 -4.75 14.77
N PRO A 112 -0.55 -4.24 15.90
CA PRO A 112 0.09 -2.93 15.94
C PRO A 112 1.34 -2.82 15.06
N THR A 113 1.96 -3.96 14.74
CA THR A 113 3.18 -4.04 13.93
C THR A 113 3.04 -5.16 12.90
N PRO A 114 3.73 -5.08 11.75
CA PRO A 114 3.58 -6.08 10.70
C PRO A 114 4.36 -7.38 10.97
N HIS A 115 4.94 -7.59 12.16
CA HIS A 115 5.83 -8.74 12.43
C HIS A 115 5.17 -10.09 12.13
N GLN A 116 3.89 -10.27 12.50
CA GLN A 116 3.20 -11.54 12.29
C GLN A 116 2.94 -11.82 10.81
N VAL A 117 2.42 -10.83 10.07
CA VAL A 117 2.20 -10.97 8.63
C VAL A 117 3.53 -11.15 7.89
N LEU A 118 4.60 -10.49 8.31
CA LEU A 118 5.93 -10.69 7.75
C LEU A 118 6.51 -12.08 8.07
N ALA A 119 6.31 -12.60 9.28
CA ALA A 119 6.77 -13.94 9.65
C ALA A 119 6.03 -15.05 8.88
N ARG A 120 4.75 -14.81 8.53
CA ARG A 120 3.94 -15.68 7.68
C ARG A 120 4.38 -15.62 6.22
N LEU A 121 4.47 -14.42 5.64
CA LEU A 121 4.80 -14.25 4.23
C LEU A 121 6.29 -14.46 3.94
N ARG A 122 7.18 -14.15 4.88
CA ARG A 122 8.66 -14.20 4.78
C ARG A 122 9.25 -13.51 3.53
N PRO A 123 8.85 -12.28 3.18
CA PRO A 123 9.30 -11.64 1.94
C PRO A 123 10.83 -11.56 1.84
N ASP A 124 11.35 -11.71 0.63
CA ASP A 124 12.79 -11.57 0.33
C ASP A 124 13.21 -10.09 0.42
N VAL A 125 12.29 -9.18 0.09
CA VAL A 125 12.48 -7.73 0.19
C VAL A 125 11.33 -7.08 0.92
N TRP A 126 11.63 -6.41 2.04
CA TRP A 126 10.69 -5.55 2.75
C TRP A 126 10.95 -4.08 2.42
N VAL A 127 9.98 -3.42 1.81
CA VAL A 127 10.12 -2.04 1.32
C VAL A 127 9.44 -1.06 2.27
N LYS A 128 10.16 -0.02 2.67
CA LYS A 128 9.63 1.15 3.37
C LYS A 128 9.69 2.39 2.48
N GLY A 129 8.70 3.26 2.61
CA GLY A 129 8.73 4.59 1.99
C GLY A 129 9.73 5.51 2.70
N GLY A 130 10.33 6.43 1.95
CA GLY A 130 11.32 7.40 2.43
C GLY A 130 10.90 8.33 3.58
N ASP A 131 9.62 8.34 3.99
CA ASP A 131 9.17 9.04 5.21
C ASP A 131 9.87 8.52 6.49
N TYR A 132 10.45 7.33 6.44
CA TYR A 132 11.22 6.73 7.54
C TYR A 132 12.73 7.03 7.49
N ALA A 133 13.22 7.64 6.41
CA ALA A 133 14.64 8.01 6.26
C ALA A 133 14.87 9.45 6.72
N GLY A 134 14.68 9.71 8.01
CA GLY A 134 15.36 10.82 8.66
C GLY A 134 16.77 10.38 9.03
N ASP A 135 17.76 11.25 8.82
CA ASP A 135 19.12 11.03 9.34
C ASP A 135 19.03 10.74 10.85
N GLY A 136 19.45 9.53 11.27
CA GLY A 136 19.35 9.07 12.66
C GLY A 136 18.10 8.25 13.02
N ALA A 137 17.28 7.84 12.05
CA ALA A 137 16.21 6.87 12.32
C ALA A 137 16.80 5.56 12.87
N PRO A 138 16.32 5.05 14.02
CA PRO A 138 16.78 3.77 14.54
C PRO A 138 16.55 2.66 13.51
N GLU A 139 17.41 1.64 13.56
CA GLU A 139 17.24 0.45 12.74
C GLU A 139 15.79 -0.04 12.83
N LEU A 140 15.16 -0.20 11.67
CA LEU A 140 13.74 -0.54 11.59
C LEU A 140 13.51 -1.85 12.37
N PRO A 141 12.56 -1.92 13.31
CA PRO A 141 12.35 -3.11 14.15
C PRO A 141 12.15 -4.39 13.33
N GLU A 142 11.56 -4.28 12.14
CA GLU A 142 11.33 -5.42 11.26
C GLU A 142 12.58 -5.89 10.51
N ALA A 143 13.68 -5.12 10.51
CA ALA A 143 14.90 -5.47 9.81
C ALA A 143 15.57 -6.70 10.40
N GLU A 144 15.63 -6.83 11.72
CA GLU A 144 16.11 -8.04 12.37
C GLU A 144 15.26 -9.25 11.97
N LEU A 145 13.93 -9.10 12.05
CA LEU A 145 12.98 -10.15 11.70
C LEU A 145 13.22 -10.66 10.26
N VAL A 146 13.29 -9.75 9.28
CA VAL A 146 13.44 -10.09 7.86
C VAL A 146 14.78 -10.75 7.56
N ARG A 147 15.85 -10.35 8.24
CA ARG A 147 17.18 -10.98 8.09
C ARG A 147 17.23 -12.43 8.57
N ARG A 148 16.37 -12.85 9.49
CA ARG A 148 16.37 -14.24 10.01
C ARG A 148 16.12 -15.31 8.95
N TRP A 149 15.51 -14.93 7.83
CA TRP A 149 15.32 -15.81 6.67
C TRP A 149 16.12 -15.36 5.43
N GLY A 150 17.12 -14.51 5.61
CA GLY A 150 17.98 -14.02 4.53
C GLY A 150 17.39 -12.89 3.68
N GLY A 151 16.22 -12.35 4.06
CA GLY A 151 15.63 -11.19 3.40
C GLY A 151 16.37 -9.89 3.71
N ARG A 152 16.02 -8.83 2.98
CA ARG A 152 16.58 -7.48 3.17
C ARG A 152 15.50 -6.42 3.29
N VAL A 153 15.82 -5.33 3.99
CA VAL A 153 14.97 -4.14 4.05
C VAL A 153 15.53 -3.07 3.11
N VAL A 154 14.65 -2.45 2.32
CA VAL A 154 15.01 -1.41 1.35
C VAL A 154 14.13 -0.19 1.59
N THR A 155 14.75 0.98 1.65
CA THR A 155 14.03 2.24 1.59
C THR A 155 14.01 2.73 0.15
N VAL A 156 12.82 3.06 -0.36
CA VAL A 156 12.67 3.65 -1.70
C VAL A 156 12.39 5.16 -1.60
N PRO A 157 12.78 5.94 -2.63
CA PRO A 157 12.53 7.37 -2.64
C PRO A 157 11.04 7.70 -2.44
N PHE A 158 10.78 8.68 -1.57
CA PHE A 158 9.45 9.21 -1.33
C PHE A 158 9.26 10.52 -2.11
N LEU A 159 8.11 10.66 -2.77
CA LEU A 159 7.73 11.95 -3.38
C LEU A 159 7.24 12.91 -2.29
N ALA A 160 8.13 13.81 -1.86
CA ALA A 160 7.86 14.80 -0.83
C ALA A 160 6.62 15.67 -1.12
N GLY A 161 5.97 16.15 -0.06
CA GLY A 161 4.87 17.11 -0.14
C GLY A 161 3.47 16.51 -0.37
N ARG A 162 3.31 15.18 -0.32
CA ARG A 162 2.01 14.51 -0.45
C ARG A 162 1.79 13.53 0.69
N SER A 163 0.86 13.85 1.58
CA SER A 163 0.41 12.94 2.65
C SER A 163 -1.10 13.02 2.81
N THR A 164 -1.72 11.93 3.25
CA THR A 164 -3.15 11.90 3.60
C THR A 164 -3.54 13.03 4.56
N THR A 165 -2.70 13.33 5.55
CA THR A 165 -2.93 14.44 6.50
C THR A 165 -2.83 15.79 5.79
N GLY A 166 -1.84 15.99 4.93
CA GLY A 166 -1.71 17.21 4.12
C GLY A 166 -2.92 17.44 3.21
N THR A 167 -3.42 16.39 2.55
CA THR A 167 -4.62 16.45 1.71
C THR A 167 -5.85 16.87 2.50
N ILE A 168 -6.07 16.30 3.68
CA ILE A 168 -7.22 16.66 4.54
C ILE A 168 -7.10 18.08 5.08
N SER A 169 -5.92 18.48 5.56
CA SER A 169 -5.69 19.84 6.05
C SER A 169 -5.94 20.88 4.96
N ALA A 170 -5.45 20.63 3.74
CA ALA A 170 -5.70 21.49 2.59
C ALA A 170 -7.19 21.57 2.22
N ALA A 171 -7.91 20.44 2.27
CA ALA A 171 -9.35 20.40 2.03
C ALA A 171 -10.15 21.19 3.08
N ARG A 172 -9.83 21.01 4.38
CA ARG A 172 -10.46 21.76 5.49
C ARG A 172 -10.22 23.27 5.36
N GLN A 173 -8.99 23.69 5.04
CA GLN A 173 -8.67 25.11 4.82
C GLN A 173 -9.48 25.70 3.66
N ARG A 174 -9.51 25.02 2.51
CA ARG A 174 -10.29 25.49 1.34
C ARG A 174 -11.80 25.53 1.62
N GLY A 175 -12.34 24.54 2.34
CA GLY A 175 -13.75 24.53 2.75
C GLY A 175 -14.12 25.72 3.64
N LEU A 176 -13.26 26.08 4.60
CA LEU A 176 -13.48 27.26 5.45
C LEU A 176 -13.46 28.57 4.65
N HIS A 177 -12.65 28.67 3.60
CA HIS A 177 -12.64 29.83 2.71
C HIS A 177 -13.90 29.91 1.81
N LEU A 178 -14.42 28.77 1.36
CA LEU A 178 -15.66 28.72 0.57
C LEU A 178 -16.90 29.11 1.41
N VAL A 179 -16.92 28.77 2.70
CA VAL A 179 -18.02 29.15 3.61
C VAL A 179 -17.91 30.62 4.03
N LYS A 180 -16.70 31.17 4.21
CA LYS A 180 -16.49 32.58 4.60
C LYS A 180 -16.61 33.58 3.43
N GLY A 181 -16.49 33.13 2.18
CA GLY A 181 -16.68 33.97 0.99
C GLY A 181 -18.14 34.09 0.51
N ALA A 182 -19.10 33.56 1.27
CA ALA A 182 -20.53 33.58 0.98
C ALA A 182 -21.34 34.54 1.87
N VAL A 183 -20.67 35.49 2.54
CA VAL A 183 -21.30 36.56 3.33
C VAL A 183 -20.87 37.92 2.78
#